data_AF-A0A1S4CJR2-F1
#
_entry.id   AF-A0A1S4CJR2-F1
#
_cell.length_a   1.000
_cell.length_b   1.000
_cell.length_c   1.000
_cell.angle_alpha   90.00
_cell.angle_beta   90.00
_cell.angle_gamma   90.00
#
_symmetry.space_group_name_H-M   'P 1'
#
loop_
_entity.id
_entity.type
_entity.pdbx_description
1 polymer ?
#
loop_
_entity_poly.entity_id
_entity_poly.type
_entity_poly.pdbx_seq_one_letter_code
_entity_poly.pdbx_strand_id
1 'polypeptide(L)'
;MLSRRLTQWSKEDIGDVFDQVQYWKNKMQDLEKSDLNNSNDHSRIELNKGQVEYIRWMGMQDAILRQKAKVNWFEEGGANTKYFHSTIRDRRRRLQIHRIKDHRGQWIKGDSNIGKAAVHHFQQFFNIKHHFKDQDIINCIPQCINDDDNETLTAIPDIEEIRDVVFNISPTSAAGPDGYNGKFFQTCWDIIKD
;
A
#
# COMPACT_ATOMS: atom_id res chain seq x y z
N MET A 1 -4.00 -17.65 0.29
CA MET A 1 -3.46 -17.25 -1.03
C MET A 1 -2.42 -16.17 -0.80
N LEU A 2 -1.30 -16.22 -1.52
CA LEU A 2 -0.03 -15.46 -1.43
C LEU A 2 0.20 -14.52 -0.21
N SER A 3 -0.64 -13.52 0.01
CA SER A 3 -0.57 -12.57 1.14
C SER A 3 -0.38 -13.24 2.50
N ARG A 4 -1.10 -14.32 2.80
CA ARG A 4 -0.89 -15.08 4.05
C ARG A 4 0.50 -15.70 4.14
N ARG A 5 1.01 -16.25 3.04
CA ARG A 5 2.34 -16.88 2.99
C ARG A 5 3.45 -15.84 3.11
N LEU A 6 3.34 -14.72 2.41
CA LEU A 6 4.31 -13.61 2.53
C LEU A 6 4.28 -12.97 3.91
N THR A 7 3.09 -12.85 4.53
CA THR A 7 2.97 -12.37 5.91
C THR A 7 3.62 -13.34 6.88
N GLN A 8 3.45 -14.65 6.70
CA GLN A 8 4.09 -15.66 7.53
C GLN A 8 5.61 -15.66 7.35
N TRP A 9 6.08 -15.73 6.10
CA TRP A 9 7.49 -15.63 5.74
C TRP A 9 8.15 -14.37 6.32
N SER A 10 7.52 -13.21 6.16
CA SER A 10 8.02 -11.96 6.75
C SER A 10 8.10 -12.01 8.28
N LYS A 11 7.17 -12.71 8.96
CA LYS A 11 7.24 -12.86 10.42
C LYS A 11 8.35 -13.81 10.85
N GLU A 12 8.59 -14.88 10.08
CA GLU A 12 9.59 -15.91 10.40
C GLU A 12 11.01 -15.42 10.09
N ASP A 13 11.23 -14.80 8.94
CA ASP A 13 12.58 -14.41 8.48
C ASP A 13 12.99 -12.99 8.88
N ILE A 14 12.04 -12.04 8.91
CA ILE A 14 12.34 -10.63 9.23
C ILE A 14 11.90 -10.30 10.68
N GLY A 15 10.77 -10.83 11.12
CA GLY A 15 10.19 -10.51 12.43
C GLY A 15 9.62 -9.09 12.50
N ASP A 16 9.46 -8.57 13.72
CA ASP A 16 9.03 -7.19 13.93
C ASP A 16 10.22 -6.23 13.77
N VAL A 17 10.18 -5.43 12.71
CA VAL A 17 11.23 -4.45 12.38
C VAL A 17 11.42 -3.40 13.49
N PHE A 18 10.36 -3.02 14.20
CA PHE A 18 10.45 -2.04 15.29
C PHE A 18 11.16 -2.63 16.50
N ASP A 19 10.87 -3.89 16.82
CA ASP A 19 11.56 -4.63 17.88
C ASP A 19 13.05 -4.85 17.52
N GLN A 20 13.35 -5.17 16.26
CA GLN A 20 14.72 -5.32 15.78
C GLN A 20 15.53 -4.02 15.88
N VAL A 21 14.94 -2.88 15.51
CA VAL A 21 15.59 -1.56 15.71
C VAL A 21 15.90 -1.32 17.18
N GLN A 22 14.96 -1.61 18.08
CA GLN A 22 15.17 -1.40 19.52
C GLN A 22 16.23 -2.35 20.09
N TYR A 23 16.23 -3.62 19.66
CA TYR A 23 17.25 -4.60 20.03
C TYR A 23 18.64 -4.15 19.60
N TRP A 24 18.82 -3.80 18.32
CA TRP A 24 20.12 -3.38 17.80
C TRP A 24 20.59 -2.05 18.39
N LYS A 25 19.67 -1.13 18.71
CA LYS A 25 19.99 0.10 19.46
C LYS A 25 20.60 -0.22 20.83
N ASN A 26 19.98 -1.13 21.59
CA ASN A 26 20.50 -1.52 22.91
C ASN A 26 21.84 -2.27 22.77
N LYS A 27 21.93 -3.20 21.82
CA LYS A 27 23.16 -3.95 21.55
C LYS A 27 24.31 -3.04 21.13
N MET A 28 24.04 -1.99 20.35
CA MET A 28 25.02 -0.97 19.98
C MET A 28 25.57 -0.24 21.21
N GLN A 29 24.72 0.15 22.16
CA GLN A 29 25.17 0.80 23.39
C GLN A 29 26.09 -0.11 24.22
N ASP A 30 25.85 -1.42 24.21
CA ASP A 30 26.68 -2.37 24.94
C ASP A 30 28.02 -2.63 24.22
N LEU A 31 28.01 -2.69 22.89
CA LEU A 31 29.23 -2.80 22.08
C LEU A 31 30.11 -1.55 22.21
N GLU A 32 29.53 -0.35 22.20
CA GLU A 32 30.24 0.91 22.42
C GLU A 32 30.90 0.95 23.80
N LYS A 33 30.17 0.55 24.85
CA LYS A 33 30.74 0.45 26.21
C LYS A 33 31.88 -0.55 26.28
N SER A 34 31.73 -1.69 25.60
CA SER A 34 32.74 -2.75 25.60
C SER A 34 34.03 -2.30 24.89
N ASP A 35 33.90 -1.59 23.76
CA ASP A 35 35.04 -1.02 23.04
C ASP A 35 35.75 0.09 23.83
N LEU A 36 35.00 0.95 24.53
CA LEU A 36 35.56 1.96 25.42
C LEU A 36 36.35 1.36 26.59
N ASN A 37 35.87 0.23 27.13
CA ASN A 37 36.50 -0.44 28.27
C ASN A 37 37.71 -1.31 27.87
N ASN A 38 37.70 -1.87 26.67
CA ASN A 38 38.77 -2.75 26.18
C ASN A 38 38.91 -2.64 24.65
N SER A 39 39.46 -1.50 24.20
CA SER A 39 39.68 -1.22 22.78
C SER A 39 40.72 -2.16 22.19
N ASN A 40 40.27 -3.21 21.52
CA ASN A 40 41.09 -4.11 20.74
C ASN A 40 40.48 -4.30 19.34
N ASP A 41 41.21 -4.94 18.42
CA ASP A 41 40.73 -5.10 17.04
C ASP A 41 39.44 -5.93 16.97
N HIS A 42 39.24 -6.88 17.88
CA HIS A 42 38.03 -7.69 17.93
C HIS A 42 36.80 -6.86 18.33
N SER A 43 36.90 -6.03 19.37
CA SER A 43 35.80 -5.17 19.82
C SER A 43 35.39 -4.17 18.73
N ARG A 44 36.37 -3.60 18.01
CA ARG A 44 36.13 -2.70 16.88
C ARG A 44 35.43 -3.39 15.71
N ILE A 45 35.83 -4.62 15.38
CA ILE A 45 35.18 -5.41 14.33
C ILE A 45 33.72 -5.71 14.71
N GLU A 46 33.46 -6.09 15.96
CA GLU A 46 32.10 -6.35 16.42
C GLU A 46 31.24 -5.08 16.44
N LEU A 47 31.80 -3.95 16.87
CA LEU A 47 31.13 -2.65 16.84
C LEU A 47 30.73 -2.26 15.41
N ASN A 48 31.66 -2.37 14.46
CA ASN A 48 31.38 -2.07 13.04
C ASN A 48 30.28 -2.99 12.47
N LYS A 49 30.31 -4.28 12.79
CA LYS A 49 29.25 -5.22 12.38
C LYS A 49 27.90 -4.83 12.99
N GLY A 50 27.88 -4.46 14.27
CA GLY A 50 26.67 -3.99 14.94
C GLY A 50 26.11 -2.71 14.32
N GLN A 51 26.98 -1.79 13.92
CA GLN A 51 26.59 -0.53 13.29
C GLN A 51 25.94 -0.78 11.92
N VAL A 52 26.50 -1.69 11.12
CA VAL A 52 25.93 -2.07 9.81
C VAL A 52 24.52 -2.66 9.99
N GLU A 53 24.34 -3.60 10.92
CA GLU A 53 23.02 -4.17 11.20
C GLU A 53 22.04 -3.11 11.71
N TYR A 54 22.45 -2.25 12.64
CA TYR A 54 21.59 -1.19 13.16
C TYR A 54 21.12 -0.23 12.05
N ILE A 55 22.02 0.20 11.15
CA ILE A 55 21.69 1.04 9.99
C ILE A 55 20.71 0.33 9.07
N ARG A 56 20.91 -0.97 8.80
CA ARG A 56 20.00 -1.78 7.99
C ARG A 56 18.58 -1.79 8.56
N TRP A 57 18.43 -2.08 9.85
CA TRP A 57 17.12 -2.13 10.51
C TRP A 57 16.45 -0.76 10.57
N MET A 58 17.21 0.31 10.84
CA MET A 58 16.72 1.69 10.77
C MET A 58 16.20 2.03 9.37
N GLY A 59 16.95 1.68 8.32
CA GLY A 59 16.52 1.90 6.93
C GLY A 59 15.22 1.16 6.58
N MET A 60 15.04 -0.08 7.08
CA MET A 60 13.80 -0.83 6.91
C MET A 60 12.62 -0.16 7.64
N GLN A 61 12.82 0.30 8.88
CA GLN A 61 11.80 1.01 9.65
C GLN A 61 11.37 2.30 8.94
N ASP A 62 12.34 3.08 8.46
CA ASP A 62 12.08 4.33 7.72
C ASP A 62 11.30 4.08 6.43
N ALA A 63 11.65 3.03 5.67
CA ALA A 63 10.92 2.65 4.46
C ALA A 63 9.44 2.31 4.76
N ILE A 64 9.19 1.54 5.83
CA ILE A 64 7.83 1.18 6.28
C ILE A 64 7.04 2.43 6.68
N LEU A 65 7.64 3.31 7.48
CA LEU A 65 7.00 4.53 7.96
C LEU A 65 6.70 5.50 6.82
N ARG A 66 7.63 5.67 5.88
CA ARG A 66 7.44 6.47 4.66
C ARG A 66 6.28 5.95 3.82
N GLN A 67 6.22 4.64 3.60
CA GLN A 67 5.12 4.02 2.84
C GLN A 67 3.77 4.23 3.55
N LYS A 68 3.71 4.03 4.87
CA LYS A 68 2.48 4.26 5.67
C LYS A 68 2.03 5.72 5.66
N ALA A 69 2.96 6.67 5.65
CA ALA A 69 2.64 8.09 5.58
C ALA A 69 2.18 8.53 4.17
N LYS A 70 2.57 7.79 3.12
CA LYS A 70 2.47 8.18 1.69
C LYS A 70 3.13 9.54 1.39
N VAL A 71 4.31 9.76 1.95
CA VAL A 71 5.10 10.99 1.73
C VAL A 71 6.06 10.76 0.56
N ASN A 72 5.85 11.50 -0.54
CA ASN A 72 6.65 11.36 -1.76
C ASN A 72 7.98 12.12 -1.66
N TRP A 73 8.00 13.28 -0.99
CA TRP A 73 9.15 14.19 -0.94
C TRP A 73 9.62 14.43 0.48
N PHE A 74 10.94 14.46 0.67
CA PHE A 74 11.60 14.64 1.96
C PHE A 74 12.50 15.88 1.86
N GLU A 75 12.07 17.01 2.41
CA GLU A 75 12.90 18.24 2.41
C GLU A 75 13.81 18.38 3.64
N GLU A 76 13.66 17.55 4.68
CA GLU A 76 14.40 17.75 5.93
C GLU A 76 15.16 16.49 6.33
N GLY A 77 16.45 16.47 5.98
CA GLY A 77 17.41 15.36 6.02
C GLY A 77 17.68 14.65 7.36
N GLY A 78 16.68 14.17 8.09
CA GLY A 78 16.89 13.27 9.22
C GLY A 78 15.76 12.27 9.43
N ALA A 79 16.08 10.99 9.61
CA ALA A 79 15.17 9.88 9.94
C ALA A 79 14.23 10.21 11.11
N ASN A 80 13.17 10.96 10.84
CA ASN A 80 12.29 11.52 11.85
C ASN A 80 11.03 10.66 11.94
N THR A 81 11.15 9.54 12.65
CA THR A 81 10.02 8.64 12.94
C THR A 81 8.84 9.41 13.55
N LYS A 82 9.10 10.45 14.37
CA LYS A 82 8.06 11.32 14.96
C LYS A 82 7.26 12.08 13.90
N TYR A 83 7.90 12.59 12.85
CA TYR A 83 7.20 13.23 11.72
C TYR A 83 6.27 12.24 11.03
N PHE A 84 6.76 11.04 10.69
CA PHE A 84 5.93 10.02 10.05
C PHE A 84 4.75 9.61 10.93
N HIS A 85 4.99 9.40 12.23
CA HIS A 85 3.92 9.07 13.18
C HIS A 85 2.88 10.19 13.28
N SER A 86 3.29 11.46 13.30
CA SER A 86 2.37 12.61 13.30
C SER A 86 1.53 12.64 12.04
N THR A 87 2.16 12.56 10.86
CA THR A 87 1.50 12.56 9.56
C THR A 87 0.51 11.40 9.42
N ILE A 88 0.90 10.20 9.86
CA ILE A 88 0.03 9.01 9.88
C ILE A 88 -1.17 9.25 10.80
N ARG A 89 -0.96 9.80 12.01
CA ARG A 89 -2.03 10.09 12.97
C ARG A 89 -3.01 11.13 12.42
N ASP A 90 -2.52 12.22 11.85
CA ASP A 90 -3.36 13.27 11.28
C ASP A 90 -4.15 12.77 10.08
N ARG A 91 -3.53 11.95 9.22
CA ARG A 91 -4.21 11.28 8.12
C ARG A 91 -5.31 10.35 8.61
N ARG A 92 -5.03 9.49 9.61
CA ARG A 92 -6.03 8.60 10.20
C ARG A 92 -7.21 9.39 10.77
N ARG A 93 -6.95 10.50 11.47
CA ARG A 93 -7.99 11.38 12.00
C ARG A 93 -8.86 11.97 10.89
N ARG A 94 -8.24 12.50 9.82
CA ARG A 94 -8.97 13.11 8.69
C ARG A 94 -9.77 12.11 7.86
N LEU A 95 -9.25 10.89 7.69
CA LEU A 95 -9.89 9.85 6.87
C LEU A 95 -10.89 8.99 7.65
N GLN A 96 -11.03 9.20 8.96
CA GLN A 96 -11.98 8.43 9.76
C GLN A 96 -13.42 8.85 9.43
N ILE A 97 -14.22 7.90 8.94
CA ILE A 97 -15.64 8.11 8.68
C ILE A 97 -16.40 7.82 9.97
N HIS A 98 -16.75 8.88 10.72
CA HIS A 98 -17.46 8.72 12.00
C HIS A 98 -18.93 8.33 11.85
N ARG A 99 -19.58 8.84 10.81
CA ARG A 99 -20.99 8.59 10.50
C ARG A 99 -21.30 8.95 9.05
N ILE A 100 -22.28 8.26 8.49
CA ILE A 100 -22.85 8.56 7.17
C ILE A 100 -24.36 8.76 7.31
N LYS A 101 -25.00 9.45 6.36
CA LYS A 101 -26.46 9.50 6.27
C LYS A 101 -26.95 8.42 5.31
N ASP A 102 -28.06 7.79 5.66
CA ASP A 102 -28.78 6.92 4.75
C ASP A 102 -29.70 7.71 3.79
N HIS A 103 -30.38 6.99 2.91
CA HIS A 103 -31.33 7.55 1.95
C HIS A 103 -32.57 8.20 2.60
N ARG A 104 -32.81 7.96 3.90
CA ARG A 104 -33.89 8.58 4.70
C ARG A 104 -33.37 9.73 5.56
N GLY A 105 -32.09 10.10 5.43
CA GLY A 105 -31.45 11.16 6.21
C GLY A 105 -31.04 10.77 7.63
N GLN A 106 -31.15 9.50 8.02
CA GLN A 106 -30.77 9.02 9.34
C GLN A 106 -29.26 8.79 9.44
N TRP A 107 -28.68 9.12 10.61
CA TRP A 107 -27.25 8.92 10.84
C TRP A 107 -26.93 7.47 11.20
N ILE A 108 -26.11 6.83 10.37
CA ILE A 108 -25.51 5.53 10.63
C ILE A 108 -24.14 5.74 11.27
N LYS A 109 -23.90 5.04 12.39
CA LYS A 109 -22.64 5.05 13.14
C LYS A 109 -22.09 3.63 13.29
N GLY A 110 -20.78 3.55 13.51
CA GLY A 110 -20.04 2.30 13.76
C GLY A 110 -19.55 1.66 12.46
N ASP A 111 -18.26 1.30 12.44
CA ASP A 111 -17.53 0.88 11.24
C ASP A 111 -18.22 -0.28 10.51
N SER A 112 -18.75 -1.26 11.24
CA SER A 112 -19.48 -2.40 10.65
C SER A 112 -20.76 -1.96 9.93
N ASN A 113 -21.53 -1.05 10.54
CA ASN A 113 -22.80 -0.59 9.96
C ASN A 113 -22.54 0.34 8.76
N ILE A 114 -21.54 1.22 8.88
CA ILE A 114 -21.10 2.10 7.79
C ILE A 114 -20.64 1.25 6.60
N GLY A 115 -19.83 0.22 6.83
CA GLY A 115 -19.39 -0.72 5.80
C GLY A 115 -20.55 -1.43 5.10
N LYS A 116 -21.50 -1.99 5.88
CA LYS A 116 -22.70 -2.63 5.31
C LYS A 116 -23.54 -1.68 4.47
N ALA A 117 -23.75 -0.45 4.95
CA ALA A 117 -24.53 0.55 4.25
C ALA A 117 -23.85 1.01 2.95
N ALA A 118 -22.52 1.16 2.94
CA ALA A 118 -21.77 1.48 1.73
C ALA A 118 -21.87 0.35 0.69
N VAL A 119 -21.68 -0.91 1.11
CA VAL A 119 -21.83 -2.08 0.22
C VAL A 119 -23.23 -2.13 -0.37
N HIS A 120 -24.27 -2.02 0.47
CA HIS A 120 -25.66 -2.02 0.01
C HIS A 120 -25.95 -0.90 -0.99
N HIS A 121 -25.48 0.32 -0.70
CA HIS A 121 -25.67 1.46 -1.61
C HIS A 121 -25.05 1.21 -2.98
N PHE A 122 -23.78 0.81 -3.04
CA PHE A 122 -23.11 0.56 -4.32
C PHE A 122 -23.64 -0.69 -5.02
N GLN A 123 -24.04 -1.73 -4.31
CA GLN A 123 -24.74 -2.88 -4.90
C GLN A 123 -26.03 -2.43 -5.58
N GLN A 124 -26.83 -1.59 -4.92
CA GLN A 124 -28.04 -1.06 -5.55
C GLN A 124 -27.70 -0.20 -6.76
N PHE A 125 -26.73 0.71 -6.63
CA PHE A 125 -26.32 1.65 -7.67
C PHE A 125 -25.78 0.96 -8.93
N PHE A 126 -24.87 -0.01 -8.78
CA PHE A 126 -24.28 -0.73 -9.91
C PHE A 126 -25.20 -1.80 -10.52
N ASN A 127 -26.24 -2.23 -9.80
CA ASN A 127 -27.22 -3.19 -10.29
C ASN A 127 -28.57 -2.53 -10.65
N ILE A 128 -28.62 -1.20 -10.81
CA ILE A 128 -29.82 -0.52 -11.31
C ILE A 128 -30.09 -1.04 -12.72
N LYS A 129 -31.18 -1.80 -12.88
CA LYS A 129 -31.67 -2.19 -14.19
C LYS A 129 -32.35 -0.99 -14.82
N HIS A 130 -31.69 -0.36 -15.78
CA HIS A 130 -32.32 0.65 -16.61
C HIS A 130 -33.32 -0.02 -17.55
N HIS A 131 -34.61 0.17 -17.27
CA HIS A 131 -35.66 -0.15 -18.22
C HIS A 131 -35.80 1.03 -19.18
N PHE A 132 -35.01 1.03 -20.25
CA PHE A 132 -35.20 1.97 -21.35
C PHE A 132 -36.50 1.62 -22.05
N LYS A 133 -37.55 2.44 -21.84
CA LYS A 133 -38.84 2.28 -22.53
C LYS A 133 -38.78 2.80 -23.97
N ASP A 134 -37.89 3.75 -24.25
CA ASP A 134 -37.66 4.30 -25.59
C ASP A 134 -36.24 3.94 -26.05
N GLN A 135 -36.10 2.83 -26.77
CA GLN A 135 -34.88 2.54 -27.52
C GLN A 135 -34.75 3.44 -28.75
N ASP A 136 -35.85 4.07 -29.19
CA ASP A 136 -35.88 4.93 -30.37
C ASP A 136 -35.01 6.18 -30.25
N ILE A 137 -34.75 6.68 -29.02
CA ILE A 137 -33.81 7.79 -28.79
C ILE A 137 -32.38 7.40 -29.20
N ILE A 138 -31.99 6.14 -29.05
CA ILE A 138 -30.67 5.65 -29.46
C ILE A 138 -30.53 5.74 -30.99
N ASN A 139 -31.63 5.56 -31.74
CA ASN A 139 -31.64 5.72 -33.19
C ASN A 139 -31.41 7.18 -33.64
N CYS A 140 -31.56 8.16 -32.75
CA CYS A 140 -31.21 9.56 -33.02
C CYS A 140 -29.71 9.85 -32.83
N ILE A 141 -28.95 8.92 -32.25
CA ILE A 141 -27.51 9.04 -32.07
C ILE A 141 -26.83 8.42 -33.29
N PRO A 142 -26.02 9.18 -34.05
CA PRO A 142 -25.26 8.61 -35.16
C PRO A 142 -24.37 7.47 -34.68
N GLN A 143 -24.34 6.36 -35.44
CA GLN A 143 -23.42 5.26 -35.18
C GLN A 143 -21.99 5.72 -35.49
N CYS A 144 -21.19 5.94 -34.45
CA CYS A 144 -19.80 6.36 -34.55
C CYS A 144 -18.79 5.23 -34.36
N ILE A 145 -19.26 4.04 -33.95
CA ILE A 145 -18.46 2.84 -33.71
C ILE A 145 -18.92 1.80 -34.73
N ASN A 146 -18.02 1.38 -35.60
CA ASN A 146 -18.28 0.33 -36.58
C ASN A 146 -18.00 -1.06 -35.98
N ASP A 147 -18.25 -2.12 -36.76
CA ASP A 147 -18.06 -3.49 -36.29
C ASP A 147 -16.58 -3.79 -35.99
N ASP A 148 -15.63 -3.27 -36.79
CA ASP A 148 -14.19 -3.43 -36.57
C ASP A 148 -13.72 -2.75 -35.26
N ASP A 149 -14.26 -1.57 -34.95
CA ASP A 149 -14.00 -0.87 -33.69
C ASP A 149 -14.50 -1.70 -32.51
N ASN A 150 -15.67 -2.32 -32.65
CA ASN A 150 -16.28 -3.14 -31.61
C ASN A 150 -15.53 -4.45 -31.40
N GLU A 151 -15.06 -5.09 -32.48
CA GLU A 151 -14.15 -6.25 -32.41
C GLU A 151 -12.86 -5.87 -31.67
N THR A 152 -12.29 -4.70 -31.97
CA THR A 152 -11.07 -4.20 -31.31
C THR A 152 -11.31 -3.91 -29.82
N LEU A 153 -12.40 -3.23 -29.47
CA LEU A 153 -12.73 -2.85 -28.08
C LEU A 153 -13.09 -4.05 -27.18
N THR A 154 -13.54 -5.14 -27.78
CA THR A 154 -13.92 -6.37 -27.07
C THR A 154 -12.87 -7.47 -27.13
N ALA A 155 -11.78 -7.24 -27.87
CA ALA A 155 -10.64 -8.13 -27.92
C ALA A 155 -10.02 -8.32 -26.53
N ILE A 156 -9.44 -9.50 -26.32
CA ILE A 156 -8.64 -9.75 -25.11
C ILE A 156 -7.35 -8.94 -25.24
N PRO A 157 -6.97 -8.13 -24.23
CA PRO A 157 -5.74 -7.34 -24.28
C PRO A 157 -4.53 -8.26 -24.38
N ASP A 158 -3.52 -7.83 -25.13
CA ASP A 158 -2.26 -8.56 -25.25
C ASP A 158 -1.37 -8.33 -24.02
N ILE A 159 -0.31 -9.13 -23.91
CA ILE A 159 0.57 -9.07 -22.73
C ILE A 159 1.34 -7.75 -22.68
N GLU A 160 1.63 -7.16 -23.84
CA GLU A 160 2.26 -5.85 -23.99
C GLU A 160 1.37 -4.72 -23.46
N GLU A 161 0.08 -4.70 -23.81
CA GLU A 161 -0.92 -3.75 -23.33
C GLU A 161 -1.09 -3.86 -21.81
N ILE A 162 -1.22 -5.09 -21.29
CA ILE A 162 -1.30 -5.32 -19.84
C ILE A 162 -0.04 -4.80 -19.15
N ARG A 163 1.13 -5.06 -19.72
CA ARG A 163 2.41 -4.56 -19.18
C ARG A 163 2.42 -3.04 -19.14
N ASP A 164 2.09 -2.38 -20.24
CA ASP A 164 2.11 -0.92 -20.33
C ASP A 164 1.15 -0.30 -19.31
N VAL A 165 -0.04 -0.86 -19.15
CA VAL A 165 -1.00 -0.43 -18.12
C VAL A 165 -0.40 -0.59 -16.72
N VAL A 166 0.18 -1.75 -16.40
CA VAL A 166 0.78 -2.02 -15.07
C VAL A 166 1.96 -1.10 -14.76
N PHE A 167 2.79 -0.78 -15.76
CA PHE A 167 3.93 0.12 -15.59
C PHE A 167 3.55 1.60 -15.57
N ASN A 168 2.38 1.96 -16.13
CA ASN A 168 1.80 3.30 -16.01
C ASN A 168 1.13 3.56 -14.65
N ILE A 169 0.82 2.52 -13.86
CA ILE A 169 0.30 2.69 -12.50
C ILE A 169 1.38 3.30 -11.59
N SER A 170 0.99 4.27 -10.75
CA SER A 170 1.92 4.83 -9.76
C SER A 170 2.43 3.73 -8.81
N PRO A 171 3.74 3.59 -8.59
CA PRO A 171 4.29 2.57 -7.68
C PRO A 171 3.81 2.75 -6.24
N THR A 172 3.47 3.98 -5.83
CA THR A 172 3.00 4.34 -4.49
C THR A 172 1.48 4.46 -4.39
N SER A 173 0.76 3.96 -5.40
CA SER A 173 -0.70 3.86 -5.42
C SER A 173 -1.24 3.09 -4.19
N ALA A 174 -2.52 3.33 -3.87
CA ALA A 174 -3.18 2.59 -2.80
C ALA A 174 -3.24 1.10 -3.16
N ALA A 175 -2.93 0.24 -2.18
CA ALA A 175 -3.06 -1.18 -2.37
C ALA A 175 -4.53 -1.59 -2.56
N GLY A 176 -4.75 -2.61 -3.37
CA GLY A 176 -6.06 -3.24 -3.53
C GLY A 176 -6.48 -4.03 -2.29
N PRO A 177 -7.62 -4.74 -2.35
CA PRO A 177 -8.07 -5.65 -1.29
C PRO A 177 -7.06 -6.77 -0.96
N ASP A 178 -6.16 -7.06 -1.88
CA ASP A 178 -5.07 -8.03 -1.77
C ASP A 178 -3.88 -7.53 -0.93
N GLY A 179 -3.78 -6.22 -0.72
CA GLY A 179 -2.73 -5.58 0.08
C GLY A 179 -1.47 -5.21 -0.71
N TYR A 180 -1.45 -5.34 -2.05
CA TYR A 180 -0.29 -4.98 -2.87
C TYR A 180 -0.50 -3.67 -3.63
N ASN A 181 0.54 -2.84 -3.72
CA ASN A 181 0.54 -1.60 -4.50
C ASN A 181 1.19 -1.81 -5.88
N GLY A 182 1.13 -0.79 -6.73
CA GLY A 182 1.72 -0.85 -8.08
C GLY A 182 3.19 -1.28 -8.10
N LYS A 183 3.97 -0.92 -7.08
CA LYS A 183 5.39 -1.32 -7.00
C LYS A 183 5.56 -2.85 -6.97
N PHE A 184 4.68 -3.57 -6.29
CA PHE A 184 4.72 -5.04 -6.27
C PHE A 184 4.54 -5.62 -7.67
N PHE A 185 3.48 -5.22 -8.39
CA PHE A 185 3.18 -5.72 -9.72
C PHE A 185 4.28 -5.40 -10.74
N GLN A 186 4.86 -4.21 -10.66
CA GLN A 186 5.99 -3.83 -11.53
C GLN A 186 7.27 -4.61 -11.21
N THR A 187 7.54 -4.88 -9.92
CA THR A 187 8.79 -5.57 -9.52
C THR A 187 8.70 -7.07 -9.77
N CYS A 188 7.51 -7.65 -9.57
CA CYS A 188 7.28 -9.08 -9.73
C CYS A 188 6.74 -9.46 -11.10
N TRP A 189 6.68 -8.53 -12.06
CA TRP A 189 6.08 -8.72 -13.39
C TRP A 189 6.55 -10.02 -14.05
N ASP A 190 7.85 -10.25 -14.13
CA ASP A 190 8.42 -11.46 -14.78
C ASP A 190 8.06 -12.78 -14.08
N ILE A 191 7.57 -12.71 -12.84
CA ILE A 191 7.13 -13.87 -12.05
C ILE A 191 5.63 -14.11 -12.21
N ILE A 192 4.83 -13.06 -12.47
CA ILE A 192 3.35 -13.09 -12.41
C ILE A 192 2.65 -12.82 -13.74
N LYS A 193 3.39 -12.57 -14.82
CA LYS A 193 2.86 -12.21 -16.13
C LYS A 193 2.11 -13.35 -16.85
N ASP A 194 2.33 -14.59 -16.42
CA ASP A 194 1.70 -15.81 -16.92
C ASP A 194 0.52 -16.23 -16.02
#